data_AF-A0A100WAV6-F1
#
_entry.id   AF-A0A100WAV6-F1
#
_cell.length_a   1.000
_cell.length_b   1.000
_cell.length_c   1.000
_cell.angle_alpha   90.00
_cell.angle_beta   90.00
_cell.angle_gamma   90.00
#
_symmetry.space_group_name_H-M   'P 1'
#
loop_
_entity.id
_entity.type
_entity.pdbx_description
1 polymer ?
#
loop_
_entity_poly.entity_id
_entity_poly.type
_entity_poly.pdbx_seq_one_letter_code
_entity_poly.pdbx_strand_id
1 'polypeptide(L)'
;MRAGKRRSASADGRKPKVEYGLKHAWKIVQVVPEFPSVRVLFADGTTHRFDLSSLFERGPLFHPLRDRAFFDRVGVVNGALTWPNEADISPDTLYAQATGRSGW
;
A
#
# COMPACT_ATOMS: atom_id res chain seq x y z
N MET A 1 -45.15 31.33 3.68
CA MET A 1 -43.89 31.33 2.90
C MET A 1 -42.89 30.37 3.57
N ARG A 2 -42.44 29.38 2.80
CA ARG A 2 -41.32 28.41 2.95
C ARG A 2 -40.84 27.95 4.34
N ALA A 3 -41.06 26.64 4.58
CA ALA A 3 -40.35 25.81 5.54
C ALA A 3 -38.87 25.58 5.13
N GLY A 4 -37.97 25.51 6.12
CA GLY A 4 -36.54 25.25 5.93
C GLY A 4 -36.03 24.22 6.92
N LYS A 5 -36.44 22.95 6.76
CA LYS A 5 -35.89 21.80 7.49
C LYS A 5 -34.48 21.52 6.96
N ARG A 6 -33.42 21.86 7.72
CA ARG A 6 -32.06 21.42 7.38
C ARG A 6 -31.84 20.03 7.97
N ARG A 7 -31.64 19.08 7.07
CA ARG A 7 -31.41 17.66 7.34
C ARG A 7 -29.98 17.46 7.82
N SER A 8 -29.85 16.49 8.72
CA SER A 8 -28.64 15.78 9.09
C SER A 8 -27.87 15.28 7.86
N ALA A 9 -26.55 15.42 7.89
CA ALA A 9 -25.64 14.66 7.05
C ALA A 9 -24.77 13.80 7.97
N SER A 10 -25.21 12.55 8.15
CA SER A 10 -24.33 11.48 8.64
C SER A 10 -23.39 11.13 7.50
N ALA A 11 -22.09 11.35 7.67
CA ALA A 11 -21.08 10.87 6.74
C ALA A 11 -20.97 9.35 6.91
N ASP A 12 -21.81 8.61 6.18
CA ASP A 12 -21.75 7.16 6.06
C ASP A 12 -20.42 6.79 5.38
N GLY A 13 -19.49 6.26 6.17
CA GLY A 13 -18.15 5.82 5.77
C GLY A 13 -18.19 4.58 4.89
N ARG A 14 -18.87 4.65 3.75
CA ARG A 14 -18.83 3.58 2.75
C ARG A 14 -17.46 3.52 2.11
N LYS A 15 -16.64 2.59 2.62
CA LYS A 15 -15.53 2.03 1.85
C LYS A 15 -16.10 1.52 0.52
N PRO A 16 -15.53 1.89 -0.64
CA PRO A 16 -16.00 1.35 -1.90
C PRO A 16 -15.78 -0.16 -1.89
N LYS A 17 -16.88 -0.92 -2.05
CA LYS A 17 -16.84 -2.36 -2.31
C LYS A 17 -16.54 -2.55 -3.79
N VAL A 18 -15.29 -2.30 -4.18
CA VAL A 18 -14.81 -2.63 -5.52
C VAL A 18 -14.65 -4.15 -5.57
N GLU A 19 -15.58 -4.82 -6.26
CA GLU A 19 -15.47 -6.22 -6.64
C GLU A 19 -14.35 -6.36 -7.66
N TYR A 20 -13.10 -6.37 -7.20
CA TYR A 20 -12.00 -6.87 -8.00
C TYR A 20 -12.20 -8.38 -8.12
N GLY A 21 -12.79 -8.83 -9.23
CA GLY A 21 -12.72 -10.24 -9.61
C GLY A 21 -11.28 -10.73 -9.46
N LEU A 22 -11.09 -11.92 -8.91
CA LEU A 22 -9.89 -12.51 -8.27
C LEU A 22 -8.55 -12.49 -9.05
N LYS A 23 -8.47 -11.83 -10.21
CA LYS A 23 -7.29 -11.77 -11.09
C LYS A 23 -6.18 -10.83 -10.62
N HIS A 24 -6.43 -9.95 -9.65
CA HIS A 24 -5.48 -8.93 -9.20
C HIS A 24 -5.44 -8.74 -7.68
N ALA A 25 -5.83 -9.76 -6.91
CA ALA A 25 -5.86 -9.71 -5.45
C ALA A 25 -4.54 -9.25 -4.83
N TRP A 26 -3.42 -9.61 -5.47
CA TRP A 26 -2.06 -9.30 -5.03
C TRP A 26 -1.63 -7.85 -5.29
N LYS A 27 -2.34 -7.07 -6.11
CA LYS A 27 -1.94 -5.68 -6.38
C LYS A 27 -1.99 -4.85 -5.10
N ILE A 28 -0.95 -4.05 -4.89
CA ILE A 28 -0.95 -3.05 -3.82
C ILE A 28 -1.83 -1.90 -4.26
N VAL A 29 -2.73 -1.47 -3.39
CA VAL A 29 -3.63 -0.32 -3.64
C VAL A 29 -3.32 0.87 -2.74
N GLN A 30 -2.68 0.64 -1.60
CA GLN A 30 -2.27 1.70 -0.69
C GLN A 30 -1.03 1.28 0.11
N VAL A 31 -0.19 2.26 0.43
CA VAL A 31 0.94 2.13 1.36
C VAL A 31 0.92 3.26 2.39
N VAL A 32 1.32 2.94 3.61
CA VAL A 32 1.61 3.91 4.68
C VAL A 32 3.04 3.64 5.18
N PRO A 33 3.98 4.60 5.08
CA PRO A 33 5.31 4.43 5.62
C PRO A 33 5.30 4.47 7.16
N GLU A 34 6.02 3.52 7.77
CA GLU A 34 6.19 3.35 9.22
C GLU A 34 7.66 3.00 9.52
N PHE A 35 8.60 3.85 9.06
CA PHE A 35 10.05 3.56 9.03
C PHE A 35 10.57 2.76 10.25
N PRO A 36 11.31 1.65 10.04
CA PRO A 36 11.79 1.11 8.76
C PRO A 36 10.79 0.13 8.10
N SER A 37 9.52 0.18 8.50
CA SER A 37 8.45 -0.68 7.97
C SER A 37 7.52 0.06 7.02
N VAL A 38 6.70 -0.68 6.30
CA VAL A 38 5.54 -0.17 5.56
C VAL A 38 4.30 -0.97 5.94
N ARG A 39 3.15 -0.30 5.97
CA ARG A 39 1.85 -0.97 6.02
C ARG A 39 1.22 -0.91 4.63
N VAL A 40 0.87 -2.08 4.11
CA VAL A 40 0.39 -2.27 2.74
C VAL A 40 -1.04 -2.78 2.77
N LEU A 41 -1.90 -2.21 1.94
CA LEU A 41 -3.23 -2.73 1.63
C LEU A 41 -3.21 -3.32 0.22
N PHE A 42 -3.65 -4.56 0.11
CA PHE A 42 -3.84 -5.28 -1.14
C PHE A 42 -5.27 -5.13 -1.67
N ALA A 43 -5.47 -5.37 -2.95
CA ALA A 43 -6.76 -5.22 -3.62
C ALA A 43 -7.87 -6.15 -3.08
N ASP A 44 -7.51 -7.27 -2.45
CA ASP A 44 -8.45 -8.17 -1.78
C ASP A 44 -8.86 -7.72 -0.36
N GLY A 45 -8.33 -6.58 0.11
CA GLY A 45 -8.57 -6.05 1.44
C GLY A 45 -7.57 -6.54 2.50
N THR A 46 -6.68 -7.47 2.17
CA THR A 46 -5.61 -7.92 3.07
C THR A 46 -4.70 -6.75 3.39
N THR A 47 -4.42 -6.55 4.68
CA THR A 47 -3.46 -5.55 5.13
C THR A 47 -2.32 -6.26 5.85
N HIS A 48 -1.08 -5.90 5.53
CA HIS A 48 0.10 -6.48 6.18
C HIS A 48 1.16 -5.41 6.44
N ARG A 49 1.93 -5.58 7.51
CA ARG A 49 3.08 -4.73 7.85
C ARG A 49 4.36 -5.47 7.51
N PHE A 50 5.23 -4.84 6.72
CA PHE A 50 6.51 -5.41 6.31
C PHE A 50 7.65 -4.59 6.89
N ASP A 51 8.57 -5.25 7.60
CA ASP A 51 9.85 -4.66 7.97
C ASP A 51 10.81 -4.73 6.77
N LEU A 52 11.33 -3.57 6.35
CA LEU A 52 12.16 -3.45 5.16
C LEU A 52 13.64 -3.23 5.50
N SER A 53 14.04 -3.33 6.77
CA SER A 53 15.42 -3.02 7.21
C SER A 53 16.47 -3.87 6.48
N SER A 54 16.14 -5.12 6.16
CA SER A 54 17.04 -6.01 5.41
C SER A 54 17.28 -5.59 3.96
N LEU A 55 16.40 -4.76 3.37
CA LEU A 55 16.59 -4.25 2.00
C LEU A 55 17.72 -3.23 1.91
N PHE A 56 18.04 -2.55 3.00
CA PHE A 56 19.04 -1.48 3.02
C PHE A 56 20.45 -1.98 2.66
N GLU A 57 20.70 -3.29 2.83
CA GLU A 57 21.96 -3.96 2.53
C GLU A 57 21.97 -4.68 1.17
N ARG A 58 20.84 -4.68 0.44
CA ARG A 58 20.75 -5.45 -0.82
C ARG A 58 21.51 -4.84 -1.99
N GLY A 59 21.96 -3.60 -1.86
CA GLY A 59 22.83 -2.94 -2.83
C GLY A 59 22.53 -1.44 -3.02
N PRO A 60 23.32 -0.76 -3.87
CA PRO A 60 23.30 0.69 -4.01
C PRO A 60 21.94 1.31 -4.31
N LEU A 61 21.07 0.58 -5.04
CA LEU A 61 19.71 1.02 -5.36
C LEU A 61 18.84 1.23 -4.11
N PHE A 62 19.07 0.46 -3.04
CA PHE A 62 18.29 0.51 -1.81
C PHE A 62 18.98 1.27 -0.66
N HIS A 63 20.25 1.67 -0.81
CA HIS A 63 20.96 2.44 0.21
C HIS A 63 20.24 3.73 0.63
N PRO A 64 19.60 4.51 -0.27
CA PRO A 64 18.85 5.70 0.12
C PRO A 64 17.70 5.43 1.11
N LEU A 65 17.19 4.21 1.19
CA LEU A 65 16.09 3.84 2.08
C LEU A 65 16.46 3.89 3.58
N ARG A 66 17.75 4.01 3.92
CA ARG A 66 18.20 4.24 5.31
C ARG A 66 17.82 5.62 5.82
N ASP A 67 17.69 6.59 4.92
CA ASP A 67 17.22 7.92 5.27
C ASP A 67 15.69 7.91 5.39
N ARG A 68 15.19 8.28 6.56
CA ARG A 68 13.74 8.28 6.85
C ARG A 68 12.97 9.19 5.89
N ALA A 69 13.50 10.38 5.60
CA ALA A 69 12.83 11.35 4.75
C ALA A 69 12.78 10.91 3.28
N PHE A 70 13.72 10.09 2.84
CA PHE A 70 13.68 9.41 1.54
C PHE A 70 12.73 8.21 1.57
N PHE A 71 12.81 7.37 2.61
CA PHE A 71 11.95 6.20 2.80
C PHE A 71 10.46 6.56 2.78
N ASP A 72 10.08 7.63 3.47
CA ASP A 72 8.70 8.10 3.58
C ASP A 72 8.12 8.59 2.24
N ARG A 73 8.93 8.69 1.17
CA ARG A 73 8.48 9.01 -0.20
C ARG A 73 7.97 7.80 -0.97
N VAL A 74 7.86 6.64 -0.32
CA VAL A 74 7.26 5.44 -0.93
C VAL A 74 5.86 5.74 -1.46
N GLY A 75 5.60 5.33 -2.69
CA GLY A 75 4.29 5.39 -3.33
C GLY A 75 3.91 4.06 -3.96
N VAL A 76 2.70 4.02 -4.54
CA VAL A 76 2.23 2.88 -5.33
C VAL A 76 2.26 3.26 -6.81
N VAL A 77 3.07 2.56 -7.60
CA VAL A 77 3.16 2.74 -9.06
C VAL A 77 2.92 1.39 -9.73
N ASN A 78 1.95 1.31 -10.63
CA ASN A 78 1.54 0.06 -11.30
C ASN A 78 1.27 -1.13 -10.37
N GLY A 79 0.88 -0.86 -9.12
CA GLY A 79 0.59 -1.87 -8.10
C GLY A 79 1.81 -2.37 -7.31
N ALA A 80 2.99 -1.77 -7.49
CA ALA A 80 4.21 -2.04 -6.71
C ALA A 80 4.52 -0.90 -5.73
N LEU A 81 5.31 -1.18 -4.69
CA LEU A 81 5.91 -0.12 -3.89
C LEU A 81 7.06 0.49 -4.69
N THR A 82 7.13 1.81 -4.79
CA THR A 82 8.14 2.50 -5.60
C THR A 82 8.63 3.77 -4.92
N TRP A 83 9.93 4.04 -5.02
CA TRP A 83 10.58 5.25 -4.51
C TRP A 83 11.02 6.18 -5.65
N PRO A 84 11.37 7.46 -5.37
CA PRO A 84 11.76 8.43 -6.40
C PRO A 84 12.96 8.05 -7.26
N ASN A 85 13.81 7.14 -6.80
CA ASN A 85 14.96 6.61 -7.55
C ASN A 85 14.61 5.34 -8.35
N GLU A 86 13.32 5.08 -8.58
CA GLU A 86 12.80 3.91 -9.32
C GLU A 86 13.05 2.56 -8.65
N ALA A 87 13.64 2.54 -7.44
CA ALA A 87 13.67 1.34 -6.62
C ALA A 87 12.23 0.88 -6.34
N ASP A 88 11.96 -0.40 -6.56
CA ASP A 88 10.64 -0.97 -6.35
C ASP A 88 10.66 -2.30 -5.60
N ILE A 89 9.50 -2.66 -5.05
CA ILE A 89 9.24 -3.98 -4.49
C ILE A 89 7.96 -4.52 -5.13
N SER A 90 8.11 -5.65 -5.81
CA SER A 90 7.01 -6.32 -6.49
C SER A 90 5.90 -6.71 -5.51
N PRO A 91 4.63 -6.50 -5.89
CA PRO A 91 3.49 -6.92 -5.08
C PRO A 91 3.45 -8.43 -4.85
N ASP A 92 3.92 -9.26 -5.80
CA ASP A 92 3.94 -10.72 -5.64
C ASP A 92 4.84 -11.14 -4.48
N THR A 93 5.99 -10.49 -4.33
CA THR A 93 6.93 -10.75 -3.23
C THR A 93 6.26 -10.47 -1.88
N LEU A 94 5.59 -9.34 -1.76
CA LEU A 94 4.93 -8.95 -0.52
C LEU A 94 3.67 -9.78 -0.25
N TYR A 95 2.87 -10.08 -1.28
CA TYR A 95 1.65 -10.86 -1.13
C TYR A 95 1.94 -12.31 -0.75
N ALA A 96 2.97 -12.93 -1.35
CA ALA A 96 3.42 -14.26 -0.96
C ALA A 96 3.93 -14.29 0.48
N GLN A 97 4.68 -13.27 0.92
CA GLN A 97 5.12 -13.16 2.30
C GLN A 97 3.95 -12.97 3.27
N ALA A 98 2.90 -12.22 2.90
CA ALA A 98 1.74 -11.98 3.75
C ALA A 98 0.76 -13.17 3.85
N THR A 99 0.60 -13.94 2.77
CA THR A 99 -0.49 -14.93 2.64
C THR A 99 0.00 -16.37 2.45
N GLY A 100 1.27 -16.57 2.12
CA GLY A 100 1.79 -17.88 1.69
C GLY A 100 1.34 -18.30 0.29
N ARG A 101 0.68 -17.42 -0.48
CA ARG A 101 0.15 -17.72 -1.83
C ARG A 101 0.98 -17.02 -2.90
N SER A 102 1.34 -17.71 -3.97
CA SER A 102 1.90 -17.07 -5.16
C SER A 102 0.80 -16.35 -5.95
N GLY A 103 1.08 -15.14 -6.45
CA GLY A 103 0.15 -14.31 -7.24
C GLY A 103 -0.08 -14.78 -8.69
N TRP A 104 0.41 -15.97 -9.04
CA TRP A 104 0.37 -16.61 -10.36
C TRP A 104 -0.74 -17.66 -10.43
#